data_AF-A0A4R4G5M9-F1
#
_entry.id   AF-A0A4R4G5M9-F1
#
_cell.length_a   1.000
_cell.length_b   1.000
_cell.length_c   1.000
_cell.angle_alpha   90.00
_cell.angle_beta   90.00
_cell.angle_gamma   90.00
#
_symmetry.space_group_name_H-M   'P 1'
#
loop_
_entity.id
_entity.type
_entity.pdbx_description
1 polymer ?
#
loop_
_entity_poly.entity_id
_entity_poly.type
_entity_poly.pdbx_seq_one_letter_code
_entity_poly.pdbx_strand_id
1 'polypeptide(L)'
;MAEVIYNGIDVLIDEGRKEMIINPRGERFYFVECEGYKDIYTNATITREEDGSLIVEGDQELYTIHDASGLSYEKLLCAHPEALIRKHSFLGIRWYSVHGILKRQVHSRYRCLNTVYRIHERLKLISQSIEER
;
A
#
# COMPACT_ATOMS: atom_id res chain seq x y z
N MET A 1 28.70 -8.98 -6.49
CA MET A 1 28.07 -9.06 -5.16
C MET A 1 27.09 -7.90 -5.06
N ALA A 2 25.94 -8.13 -4.43
CA ALA A 2 24.99 -7.07 -4.14
C ALA A 2 25.60 -6.07 -3.13
N GLU A 3 25.51 -4.77 -3.42
CA GLU A 3 26.08 -3.70 -2.60
C GLU A 3 24.96 -2.92 -1.92
N VAL A 4 25.00 -2.82 -0.59
CA VAL A 4 24.08 -1.95 0.15
C VAL A 4 24.54 -0.51 0.01
N ILE A 5 23.73 0.32 -0.66
CA ILE A 5 24.02 1.73 -0.91
C ILE A 5 23.50 2.60 0.23
N TYR A 6 22.31 2.27 0.74
CA TYR A 6 21.64 2.98 1.82
C TYR A 6 20.94 2.00 2.76
N ASN A 7 20.84 2.37 4.04
CA ASN A 7 20.17 1.58 5.07
C ASN A 7 19.51 2.51 6.09
N GLY A 8 18.33 2.13 6.59
CA GLY A 8 17.58 2.87 7.61
C GLY A 8 17.10 4.24 7.13
N ILE A 9 16.70 4.34 5.86
CA ILE A 9 16.24 5.60 5.25
C ILE A 9 14.75 5.52 4.88
N ASP A 10 14.14 6.67 4.67
CA ASP A 10 12.82 6.73 4.04
C ASP A 10 12.99 6.94 2.54
N VAL A 11 12.20 6.25 1.73
CA VAL A 11 12.27 6.31 0.27
C VAL A 11 10.88 6.52 -0.30
N LEU A 12 10.71 7.57 -1.10
CA LEU A 12 9.53 7.75 -1.94
C LEU A 12 9.85 7.31 -3.38
N ILE A 13 9.03 6.43 -3.92
CA ILE A 13 9.12 5.97 -5.31
C ILE A 13 8.06 6.71 -6.15
N ASP A 14 8.50 7.62 -7.02
CA ASP A 14 7.61 8.28 -7.99
C ASP A 14 7.75 7.58 -9.36
N GLU A 15 6.78 6.75 -9.71
CA GLU A 15 6.77 6.07 -11.01
C GLU A 15 6.50 6.99 -12.19
N GLY A 16 5.65 8.01 -12.00
CA GLY A 16 5.28 8.94 -13.06
C GLY A 16 6.47 9.79 -13.50
N ARG A 17 7.25 10.28 -12.53
CA ARG A 17 8.47 11.07 -12.79
C ARG A 17 9.71 10.22 -13.02
N LYS A 18 9.62 8.92 -12.77
CA LYS A 18 10.73 7.98 -12.76
C LYS A 18 11.82 8.34 -11.75
N GLU A 19 11.42 8.86 -10.59
CA GLU A 19 12.33 9.36 -9.56
C GLU A 19 12.27 8.48 -8.29
N MET A 20 13.40 8.43 -7.59
CA MET A 20 13.50 7.87 -6.24
C MET A 20 14.03 8.97 -5.34
N ILE A 21 13.27 9.32 -4.31
CA ILE A 21 13.61 10.41 -3.40
C ILE A 21 13.98 9.80 -2.05
N ILE A 22 15.24 10.01 -1.65
CA ILE A 22 15.80 9.53 -0.37
C ILE A 22 15.58 10.58 0.72
N ASN A 23 15.14 10.12 1.89
CA ASN A 23 14.80 10.92 3.07
C ASN A 23 14.01 12.18 2.71
N PRO A 24 12.83 12.05 2.07
CA PRO A 24 12.00 13.20 1.74
C PRO A 24 11.62 13.95 3.04
N ARG A 25 12.34 15.02 3.40
CA ARG A 25 12.11 15.74 4.67
C ARG A 25 10.73 16.42 4.70
N GLY A 26 10.00 16.17 5.78
CA GLY A 26 9.19 17.13 6.58
C GLY A 26 7.98 17.85 5.95
N GLU A 27 8.03 18.26 4.69
CA GLU A 27 6.96 19.05 4.05
C GLU A 27 6.30 18.33 2.87
N ARG A 28 6.99 17.35 2.26
CA ARG A 28 6.42 16.57 1.15
C ARG A 28 5.39 15.52 1.56
N PHE A 29 5.39 15.08 2.82
CA PHE A 29 4.37 14.16 3.34
C PHE A 29 2.97 14.80 3.42
N TYR A 30 2.87 16.13 3.54
CA TYR A 30 1.57 16.83 3.64
C TYR A 30 0.83 16.99 2.31
N PHE A 31 1.52 16.83 1.17
CA PHE A 31 0.92 16.89 -0.17
C PHE A 31 0.65 15.51 -0.77
N VAL A 32 1.14 14.47 -0.11
CA VAL A 32 0.81 13.10 -0.46
C VAL A 32 -0.53 12.82 0.19
N GLU A 33 -1.60 12.89 -0.62
CA GLU A 33 -2.93 12.42 -0.21
C GLU A 33 -2.79 11.01 0.41
N CYS A 34 -3.70 10.58 1.28
CA CYS A 34 -3.62 9.25 1.93
C CYS A 34 -3.34 8.11 0.94
N GLU A 35 -3.69 8.29 -0.34
CA GLU A 35 -3.42 7.35 -1.43
C GLU A 35 -1.93 7.22 -1.83
N GLY A 36 -1.08 8.21 -1.62
CA GLY A 36 0.34 8.16 -2.01
C GLY A 36 1.29 7.71 -0.89
N TYR A 37 0.79 7.48 0.33
CA TYR A 37 1.59 6.81 1.38
C TYR A 37 2.00 5.39 0.97
N LYS A 38 1.26 4.77 0.05
CA LYS A 38 1.57 3.44 -0.52
C LYS A 38 2.89 3.42 -1.30
N ASP A 39 3.40 4.57 -1.71
CA ASP A 39 4.61 4.72 -2.53
C ASP A 39 5.84 5.06 -1.67
N ILE A 40 5.65 5.16 -0.35
CA ILE A 40 6.69 5.44 0.63
C ILE A 40 7.10 4.14 1.31
N TYR A 41 8.41 3.94 1.39
CA TYR A 41 9.07 2.85 2.10
C TYR A 41 9.82 3.46 3.28
N THR A 42 9.46 3.10 4.50
CA THR A 42 10.13 3.53 5.72
C THR A 42 11.09 2.46 6.22
N ASN A 43 12.11 2.89 6.97
CA ASN A 43 13.19 2.00 7.44
C ASN A 43 13.77 1.12 6.31
N ALA A 44 13.91 1.72 5.13
CA ALA A 44 14.23 1.00 3.91
C ALA A 44 15.75 0.81 3.73
N THR A 45 16.08 -0.28 3.05
CA THR A 45 17.43 -0.58 2.54
C THR A 45 17.41 -0.52 1.02
N ILE A 46 18.41 0.15 0.44
CA ILE A 46 18.63 0.17 -1.01
C ILE A 46 19.86 -0.67 -1.33
N THR A 47 19.68 -1.67 -2.17
CA THR A 47 20.72 -2.59 -2.63
C THR A 47 20.91 -2.47 -4.14
N ARG A 48 22.15 -2.37 -4.60
CA ARG A 48 22.51 -2.51 -6.01
C ARG A 48 22.89 -3.95 -6.30
N GLU A 49 22.17 -4.56 -7.23
CA GLU A 49 22.47 -5.91 -7.73
C GLU A 49 23.58 -5.88 -8.79
N GLU A 50 24.15 -7.05 -9.11
CA GLU A 50 25.22 -7.19 -10.11
C GLU A 50 24.80 -6.73 -11.51
N ASP A 51 23.52 -6.88 -11.85
CA ASP A 51 22.93 -6.43 -13.11
C ASP A 51 22.68 -4.90 -13.16
N GLY A 52 23.05 -4.19 -12.09
CA GLY A 52 22.84 -2.76 -11.92
C GLY A 52 21.41 -2.38 -11.53
N SER A 53 20.51 -3.35 -11.29
CA SER A 53 19.18 -3.06 -10.75
C SER A 53 19.25 -2.58 -9.31
N LEU A 54 18.28 -1.75 -8.93
CA LEU A 54 18.14 -1.26 -7.57
C LEU A 54 16.97 -1.97 -6.89
N ILE A 55 17.23 -2.54 -5.73
CA ILE A 55 16.21 -3.12 -4.85
C ILE A 55 16.02 -2.17 -3.68
N VAL A 56 14.77 -1.80 -3.42
CA VAL A 56 14.34 -1.05 -2.23
C VAL A 56 13.48 -1.98 -1.40
N GLU A 57 13.91 -2.30 -0.18
CA GLU A 57 13.17 -3.18 0.73
C GLU A 57 12.91 -2.43 2.04
N GLY A 58 11.65 -2.38 2.47
CA GLY A 58 11.24 -1.58 3.63
C GLY A 58 9.76 -1.73 3.96
N ASP A 59 9.30 -0.97 4.95
CA ASP A 59 7.92 -1.03 5.42
C ASP A 59 7.06 0.01 4.72
N GLN A 60 5.81 -0.34 4.42
CA GLN A 60 4.86 0.55 3.76
C GLN A 60 3.53 0.54 4.49
N GLU A 61 2.85 1.69 4.46
CA GLU A 61 1.48 1.79 4.92
C GLU A 61 0.52 1.87 3.74
N LEU A 62 -0.42 0.93 3.69
CA LEU A 62 -1.43 0.82 2.66
C LEU A 62 -2.80 1.17 3.24
N TYR A 63 -3.46 2.13 2.61
CA TYR A 63 -4.82 2.54 2.92
C TYR A 63 -5.75 2.06 1.81
N THR A 64 -6.87 1.45 2.19
CA THR A 64 -7.92 1.06 1.24
C THR A 64 -9.27 1.51 1.79
N ILE A 65 -9.88 2.47 1.11
CA ILE A 65 -11.22 2.94 1.43
C ILE A 65 -12.23 1.96 0.82
N HIS A 66 -13.14 1.47 1.64
CA HIS A 66 -14.24 0.63 1.21
C HIS A 66 -15.54 1.41 1.35
N ASP A 67 -16.18 1.69 0.21
CA ASP A 67 -17.49 2.31 0.12
C ASP A 67 -18.27 1.60 -1.00
N ALA A 68 -19.26 0.80 -0.61
CA ALA A 68 -20.06 0.01 -1.55
C ALA A 68 -21.45 -0.33 -0.97
N SER A 69 -22.36 -0.73 -1.86
CA SER A 69 -23.64 -1.33 -1.48
C SER A 69 -24.07 -2.39 -2.47
N GLY A 70 -24.90 -3.33 -2.04
CA GLY A 70 -25.39 -4.40 -2.91
C GLY A 70 -26.43 -5.30 -2.26
N LEU A 71 -27.06 -6.15 -3.08
CA LEU A 71 -28.06 -7.13 -2.63
C LEU A 71 -27.45 -8.51 -2.30
N SER A 72 -26.20 -8.76 -2.72
CA SER A 72 -25.51 -10.03 -2.52
C SER A 72 -24.36 -9.87 -1.53
N TYR A 73 -24.48 -10.55 -0.40
CA TYR A 73 -23.43 -10.60 0.63
C TYR A 73 -22.13 -11.21 0.09
N GLU A 74 -22.23 -12.34 -0.60
CA GLU A 74 -21.08 -13.09 -1.14
C GLU A 74 -20.25 -12.25 -2.10
N LYS A 75 -20.91 -11.46 -2.97
CA LYS A 75 -20.21 -10.56 -3.90
C LYS A 75 -19.42 -9.47 -3.15
N LEU A 76 -19.98 -8.94 -2.06
CA LEU A 76 -19.28 -7.95 -1.24
C LEU A 76 -18.13 -8.61 -0.47
N LEU A 77 -18.32 -9.82 0.03
CA LEU A 77 -17.29 -10.58 0.76
C LEU A 77 -16.05 -10.87 -0.11
N CYS A 78 -16.21 -11.00 -1.43
CA CYS A 78 -15.08 -11.18 -2.34
C CYS A 78 -14.16 -9.95 -2.45
N ALA A 79 -14.67 -8.74 -2.19
CA ALA A 79 -13.94 -7.49 -2.43
C ALA A 79 -13.68 -6.67 -1.15
N HIS A 80 -14.37 -7.01 -0.06
CA HIS A 80 -14.38 -6.23 1.17
C HIS A 80 -14.18 -7.12 2.40
N PRO A 81 -13.49 -6.63 3.44
CA PRO A 81 -13.43 -7.31 4.73
C PRO A 81 -14.84 -7.52 5.29
N GLU A 82 -15.12 -8.73 5.78
CA GLU A 82 -16.40 -9.09 6.40
C GLU A 82 -16.82 -8.10 7.50
N ALA A 83 -15.86 -7.68 8.33
CA ALA A 83 -16.08 -6.73 9.42
C ALA A 83 -16.68 -5.38 8.96
N LEU A 84 -16.50 -4.99 7.70
CA LEU A 84 -17.04 -3.74 7.16
C LEU A 84 -18.43 -3.90 6.53
N ILE A 85 -18.93 -5.13 6.36
CA ILE A 85 -20.19 -5.39 5.67
C ILE A 85 -21.35 -5.32 6.68
N ARG A 86 -22.19 -4.29 6.56
CA ARG A 86 -23.41 -4.12 7.35
C ARG A 86 -24.63 -4.60 6.59
N LYS A 87 -25.47 -5.39 7.26
CA LYS A 87 -26.73 -5.89 6.71
C LYS A 87 -27.88 -4.98 7.09
N HIS A 88 -28.74 -4.70 6.12
CA HIS A 88 -29.95 -3.92 6.26
C HIS A 88 -31.16 -4.72 5.78
N SER A 89 -32.33 -4.42 6.33
CA SER A 89 -33.57 -5.05 5.92
C SER A 89 -34.75 -4.12 6.18
N PHE A 90 -35.53 -3.82 5.14
CA PHE A 90 -36.75 -3.03 5.27
C PHE A 90 -37.82 -3.55 4.30
N LEU A 91 -39.05 -3.73 4.79
CA LEU A 91 -40.20 -4.21 4.01
C LEU A 91 -39.91 -5.47 3.15
N GLY A 92 -39.12 -6.41 3.68
CA GLY A 92 -38.75 -7.66 2.99
C GLY A 92 -37.59 -7.55 2.00
N ILE A 93 -37.11 -6.34 1.69
CA ILE A 93 -35.91 -6.12 0.89
C ILE A 93 -34.70 -6.16 1.82
N ARG A 94 -33.73 -7.01 1.50
CA ARG A 94 -32.43 -7.09 2.19
C ARG A 94 -31.35 -6.50 1.30
N TRP A 95 -30.53 -5.63 1.87
CA TRP A 95 -29.35 -5.11 1.20
C TRP A 95 -28.20 -4.99 2.20
N TYR A 96 -27.02 -4.76 1.66
CA TYR A 96 -25.78 -4.71 2.41
C TYR A 96 -25.04 -3.44 2.01
N SER A 97 -24.39 -2.81 2.98
CA SER A 97 -23.51 -1.67 2.75
C SER A 97 -22.14 -1.96 3.33
N VAL A 98 -21.10 -1.37 2.74
CA VAL A 98 -19.72 -1.48 3.21
C VAL A 98 -19.18 -0.09 3.38
N HIS A 99 -18.76 0.28 4.58
CA HIS A 99 -18.22 1.60 4.87
C HIS A 99 -17.07 1.48 5.88
N GLY A 100 -15.87 1.87 5.48
CA GLY A 100 -14.73 1.92 6.38
C GLY A 100 -13.40 1.99 5.66
N ILE A 101 -12.33 2.00 6.45
CA ILE A 101 -10.95 2.09 5.98
C ILE A 101 -10.18 0.88 6.49
N LEU A 102 -9.54 0.17 5.57
CA LEU A 102 -8.59 -0.89 5.88
C LEU A 102 -7.18 -0.30 5.83
N LYS A 103 -6.49 -0.31 6.97
CA LYS A 103 -5.08 0.08 7.07
C LYS A 103 -4.23 -1.17 7.21
N ARG A 104 -3.16 -1.27 6.43
CA ARG A 104 -2.22 -2.40 6.46
C ARG A 104 -0.80 -1.88 6.46
N GLN A 105 0.00 -2.35 7.40
CA GLN A 105 1.43 -2.19 7.34
C GLN A 105 2.03 -3.45 6.73
N VAL A 106 2.81 -3.30 5.65
CA VAL A 106 3.41 -4.42 4.93
C VAL A 106 4.91 -4.18 4.79
N HIS A 107 5.69 -5.24 4.92
CA HIS A 107 7.07 -5.25 4.46
C HIS A 107 7.06 -5.58 2.97
N SER A 108 7.66 -4.71 2.17
CA SER A 108 7.62 -4.79 0.72
C SER A 108 9.01 -4.64 0.14
N ARG A 109 9.17 -5.21 -1.05
CA ARG A 109 10.34 -5.07 -1.91
C ARG A 109 9.93 -4.45 -3.23
N TYR A 110 10.71 -3.50 -3.69
CA TYR A 110 10.57 -2.85 -4.97
C TYR A 110 11.85 -3.04 -5.77
N ARG A 111 11.74 -3.63 -6.97
CA ARG A 111 12.88 -3.80 -7.88
C ARG A 111 12.74 -2.84 -9.07
N CYS A 112 13.69 -1.92 -9.17
CA CYS A 112 13.84 -1.01 -10.31
C CYS A 112 14.77 -1.63 -11.35
N LEU A 113 14.21 -2.01 -12.50
CA LEU A 113 15.01 -2.40 -13.65
C LEU A 113 15.39 -1.14 -14.43
N ASN A 114 16.65 -1.04 -14.88
CA ASN A 114 17.19 0.10 -15.62
C ASN A 114 16.36 0.52 -16.87
N THR A 115 15.48 -0.36 -17.34
CA THR A 115 14.80 -0.26 -18.64
C THR A 115 13.27 -0.26 -18.56
N VAL A 116 12.67 0.34 -17.52
CA VAL A 116 11.23 0.74 -17.47
C VAL A 116 10.29 -0.23 -16.72
N TYR A 117 10.67 -1.47 -16.41
CA TYR A 117 9.82 -2.37 -15.63
C TYR A 117 10.13 -2.33 -14.13
N ARG A 118 9.08 -2.22 -13.32
CA ARG A 118 9.14 -2.12 -11.86
C ARG A 118 8.32 -3.24 -11.25
N ILE A 119 8.88 -3.92 -10.25
CA ILE A 119 8.21 -5.03 -9.58
C ILE A 119 8.04 -4.67 -8.11
N HIS A 120 6.79 -4.57 -7.66
CA HIS A 120 6.44 -4.44 -6.25
C HIS A 120 6.03 -5.81 -5.71
N GLU A 121 6.82 -6.35 -4.79
CA GLU A 121 6.54 -7.57 -4.05
C GLU A 121 6.17 -7.22 -2.62
N ARG A 122 5.03 -7.73 -2.14
CA ARG A 122 4.66 -7.65 -0.71
C ARG A 122 5.17 -8.92 -0.04
N LEU A 123 6.22 -8.78 0.75
CA LEU A 123 6.91 -9.93 1.36
C LEU A 123 6.18 -10.41 2.62
N LYS A 124 5.66 -9.48 3.42
CA LYS A 124 5.05 -9.83 4.71
C LYS A 124 4.01 -8.79 5.14
N LEU A 125 2.89 -9.26 5.70
CA LEU A 125 1.98 -8.40 6.46
C LEU A 125 2.53 -8.21 7.87
N ILE A 126 2.74 -6.96 8.28
CA ILE A 126 3.24 -6.61 9.62
C ILE A 126 2.05 -6.43 10.57
N SER A 127 1.09 -5.59 10.18
CA SER A 127 -0.08 -5.28 10.98
C SER A 127 -1.28 -4.90 10.09
N GLN A 128 -2.48 -5.00 10.66
CA GLN A 128 -3.72 -4.63 10.00
C GLN A 128 -4.69 -4.06 11.03
N SER A 129 -5.39 -2.98 10.65
CA SER A 129 -6.50 -2.43 11.42
C SER A 129 -7.66 -2.02 10.51
N ILE A 130 -8.85 -1.98 11.09
CA ILE A 130 -10.08 -1.59 10.40
C ILE A 130 -10.70 -0.43 11.18
N GLU A 131 -11.02 0.66 10.47
CA GLU A 131 -11.71 1.82 11.01
C GLU A 131 -13.08 1.93 10.33
N GLU A 132 -14.15 1.78 11.11
CA GLU A 132 -15.51 2.02 10.64
C GLU A 132 -15.79 3.53 10.52
N ARG A 133 -16.51 3.92 9.46
CA ARG A 133 -16.89 5.32 9.21
C ARG A 133 -18.36 5.57 9.55
#